data_AF-A0ABC9E6Q3-F1
#
_entry.id   AF-A0ABC9E6Q3-F1
#
_cell.length_a   1.000
_cell.length_b   1.000
_cell.length_c   1.000
_cell.angle_alpha   90.00
_cell.angle_beta   90.00
_cell.angle_gamma   90.00
#
_symmetry.space_group_name_H-M   'P 1'
#
loop_
_entity.id
_entity.type
_entity.pdbx_description
1 polymer ?
#
loop_
_entity_poly.entity_id
_entity_poly.type
_entity_poly.pdbx_seq_one_letter_code
_entity_poly.pdbx_strand_id
1 'polypeptide(L)'
;MLLLRRQLLPLLRAASPLPSPIHRCACSQLSTSASAAPFSLEEYLVASCGLAPAQARKAAQKAFDESSKDCNKKAFEELNYSRLNSASNPDAILALLSSVGLSRADIAGIVAADPLLLRSSAKNVGPRLLALRDCLGLSAPQIARFLLVGTRALCRCDVVPKLEFFISFYGSFERVLVAMKRNNSILLSDLERVIEPNIALLRQCGLSVRDIAQLCLRNAWLLTFNPERVKEIVLRTEELVVHRSSGMFKSALTAISCIDKEKIAPKLKFLRISLRCSENEVATAVSKMPCILGYSEDSLLRKIQFFTKVVGLEPQYIVERPVLLGYSLEKRLVPRHCVVKMLQAKGFNSNISFSSLAKLGEKDFRLKFIDCHEDSVPGLASYYASACAGDVPSEVQLSS
;
A
#
# COMPACT_ATOMS: atom_id res chain seq x y z
N MET A 1 -49.67 7.65 -36.71
CA MET A 1 -49.82 8.40 -37.98
C MET A 1 -48.43 8.77 -38.47
N LEU A 2 -47.74 7.82 -39.12
CA LEU A 2 -47.47 7.75 -40.58
C LEU A 2 -46.00 8.17 -40.79
N LEU A 3 -45.07 7.20 -40.89
CA LEU A 3 -44.55 6.58 -42.15
C LEU A 3 -43.46 7.46 -42.79
N LEU A 4 -42.25 6.98 -43.11
CA LEU A 4 -41.95 5.99 -44.15
C LEU A 4 -40.51 5.43 -43.97
N ARG A 5 -40.33 4.09 -43.90
CA ARG A 5 -39.91 3.12 -44.96
C ARG A 5 -38.38 3.00 -45.13
N ARG A 6 -37.80 1.86 -44.70
CA ARG A 6 -37.57 0.59 -45.46
C ARG A 6 -36.49 0.73 -46.55
N GLN A 7 -35.41 -0.07 -46.47
CA GLN A 7 -35.14 -1.18 -47.41
C GLN A 7 -34.17 -2.21 -46.78
N LEU A 8 -34.57 -3.48 -46.87
CA LEU A 8 -33.77 -4.70 -46.74
C LEU A 8 -33.61 -5.29 -48.15
N LEU A 9 -32.55 -6.09 -48.33
CA LEU A 9 -32.40 -7.27 -49.22
C LEU A 9 -31.23 -7.24 -50.24
N PRO A 10 -30.73 -8.44 -50.63
CA PRO A 10 -29.31 -8.79 -50.75
C PRO A 10 -28.92 -9.13 -52.20
N LEU A 11 -27.63 -9.38 -52.46
CA LEU A 11 -27.20 -10.06 -53.67
C LEU A 11 -26.15 -11.15 -53.40
N LEU A 12 -26.57 -12.37 -53.78
CA LEU A 12 -25.82 -13.60 -54.00
C LEU A 12 -25.01 -13.53 -55.31
N ARG A 13 -23.80 -14.10 -55.31
CA ARG A 13 -23.10 -14.92 -56.35
C ARG A 13 -21.58 -14.81 -56.11
N ALA A 14 -20.73 -15.83 -56.24
CA ALA A 14 -20.83 -17.10 -56.94
C ALA A 14 -19.90 -18.17 -56.33
N ALA A 15 -20.29 -19.44 -56.51
CA ALA A 15 -19.45 -20.64 -56.39
C ALA A 15 -18.44 -20.70 -57.57
N SER A 16 -17.21 -21.20 -57.42
CA SER A 16 -16.78 -22.63 -57.55
C SER A 16 -15.24 -22.61 -57.80
N PRO A 17 -14.49 -23.73 -57.91
CA PRO A 17 -14.49 -25.02 -57.20
C PRO A 17 -13.11 -25.34 -56.54
N LEU A 18 -13.08 -26.44 -55.78
CA LEU A 18 -11.87 -27.08 -55.19
C LEU A 18 -10.79 -27.45 -56.24
N PRO A 19 -9.56 -27.71 -55.74
CA PRO A 19 -8.97 -29.02 -55.99
C PRO A 19 -8.48 -29.72 -54.70
N SER A 20 -8.69 -31.03 -54.69
CA SER A 20 -8.07 -32.04 -53.80
C SER A 20 -6.54 -31.94 -53.81
N PRO A 21 -5.83 -32.48 -52.79
CA PRO A 21 -5.43 -33.88 -52.94
C PRO A 21 -5.46 -34.71 -51.65
N ILE A 22 -5.65 -36.00 -51.92
CA ILE A 22 -5.42 -37.16 -51.05
C ILE A 22 -3.97 -37.15 -50.56
N HIS A 23 -3.76 -37.21 -49.25
CA HIS A 23 -2.71 -38.04 -48.67
C HIS A 23 -3.16 -38.52 -47.28
N ARG A 24 -3.58 -39.79 -47.24
CA ARG A 24 -3.69 -40.60 -46.03
C ARG A 24 -2.29 -40.73 -45.43
N CYS A 25 -2.08 -40.20 -44.23
CA CYS A 25 -1.08 -40.74 -43.32
C CYS A 25 -1.83 -41.25 -42.10
N ALA A 26 -2.10 -42.56 -42.13
CA ALA A 26 -2.65 -43.28 -40.99
C ALA A 26 -1.54 -43.39 -39.93
N CYS A 27 -1.63 -42.58 -38.88
CA CYS A 27 -0.96 -42.89 -37.62
C CYS A 27 -2.04 -43.30 -36.63
N SER A 28 -2.10 -44.62 -36.44
CA SER A 28 -2.93 -45.34 -35.49
C SER A 28 -2.95 -44.63 -34.14
N GLN A 29 -4.14 -44.35 -33.63
CA GLN A 29 -4.36 -44.01 -32.23
C GLN A 29 -4.00 -45.24 -31.39
N LEU A 30 -2.76 -45.28 -30.92
CA LEU A 30 -2.41 -46.09 -29.75
C LEU A 30 -2.91 -45.34 -28.52
N SER A 31 -4.13 -45.70 -28.13
CA SER A 31 -4.65 -45.50 -26.77
C SER A 31 -3.76 -46.28 -25.81
N THR A 32 -2.63 -45.69 -25.40
CA THR A 32 -1.97 -46.09 -24.17
C THR A 32 -2.68 -45.36 -23.04
N SER A 33 -3.36 -46.13 -22.19
CA SER A 33 -3.82 -45.71 -20.87
C SER A 33 -2.59 -45.36 -20.01
N ALA A 34 -2.01 -44.18 -20.25
CA ALA A 34 -1.08 -43.59 -19.33
C ALA A 34 -1.91 -43.14 -18.12
N SER A 35 -1.66 -43.75 -16.96
CA SER A 35 -2.01 -43.14 -15.68
C SER A 35 -1.51 -41.69 -15.72
N ALA A 36 -2.42 -40.73 -15.89
CA ALA A 36 -2.07 -39.33 -15.99
C ALA A 36 -1.37 -38.95 -14.68
N ALA A 37 -0.12 -38.52 -14.77
CA ALA A 37 0.61 -38.01 -13.62
C ALA A 37 -0.27 -36.95 -12.92
N PRO A 38 -0.37 -36.97 -11.58
CA PRO A 38 -1.18 -36.00 -10.86
C PRO A 38 -0.70 -34.58 -11.22
N PHE A 39 -1.64 -33.69 -11.55
CA PHE A 39 -1.32 -32.32 -11.94
C PHE A 39 -0.51 -31.63 -10.83
N SER A 40 0.75 -31.29 -11.13
CA SER A 40 1.60 -30.50 -10.25
C SER A 40 1.49 -29.03 -10.64
N LEU A 41 0.91 -28.22 -9.75
CA LEU A 41 0.81 -26.78 -9.98
C LEU A 41 2.20 -26.13 -10.08
N GLU A 42 3.19 -26.59 -9.32
CA GLU A 42 4.57 -26.08 -9.41
C GLU A 42 5.16 -26.34 -10.80
N GLU A 43 5.06 -27.56 -11.32
CA GLU A 43 5.58 -27.91 -12.65
C GLU A 43 4.84 -27.15 -13.77
N TYR A 44 3.52 -27.02 -13.65
CA TYR A 44 2.71 -26.25 -14.59
C TYR A 44 3.13 -24.77 -14.62
N LEU A 45 3.37 -24.15 -13.46
CA LEU A 45 3.81 -22.76 -13.37
C LEU A 45 5.18 -22.53 -14.03
N VAL A 46 6.09 -23.51 -13.95
CA VAL A 46 7.37 -23.45 -14.66
C VAL A 46 7.15 -23.60 -16.17
N ALA A 47 6.48 -24.67 -16.59
CA ALA A 47 6.36 -25.03 -18.01
C ALA A 47 5.48 -24.07 -18.81
N SER A 48 4.30 -23.73 -18.30
CA SER A 48 3.28 -22.97 -19.04
C SER A 48 3.36 -21.47 -18.74
N CYS A 49 3.61 -21.09 -17.48
CA CYS A 49 3.67 -19.68 -17.10
C CYS A 49 5.09 -19.09 -17.17
N GLY A 50 6.14 -19.90 -17.35
CA GLY A 50 7.52 -19.45 -17.48
C GLY A 50 8.13 -18.90 -16.20
N LEU A 51 7.62 -19.31 -15.03
CA LEU A 51 8.20 -18.91 -13.74
C LEU A 51 9.51 -19.66 -13.49
N ALA A 52 10.46 -19.00 -12.83
CA ALA A 52 11.63 -19.68 -12.30
C ALA A 52 11.20 -20.73 -11.23
N PRO A 53 11.86 -21.89 -11.09
CA PRO A 53 11.43 -22.95 -10.19
C PRO A 53 11.16 -22.49 -8.74
N ALA A 54 12.03 -21.64 -8.19
CA ALA A 54 11.85 -21.09 -6.84
C ALA A 54 10.60 -20.18 -6.73
N GLN A 55 10.28 -19.41 -7.78
CA GLN A 55 9.09 -18.57 -7.81
C GLN A 55 7.82 -19.42 -7.98
N ALA A 56 7.86 -20.44 -8.83
CA ALA A 56 6.77 -21.38 -9.04
C ALA A 56 6.40 -22.11 -7.74
N ARG A 57 7.39 -22.61 -7.00
CA ARG A 57 7.17 -23.23 -5.68
C ARG A 57 6.50 -22.29 -4.69
N LYS A 58 7.01 -21.05 -4.60
CA LYS A 58 6.45 -20.03 -3.70
C LYS A 58 5.00 -19.67 -4.08
N ALA A 59 4.72 -19.53 -5.36
CA ALA A 59 3.38 -19.24 -5.87
C ALA A 59 2.43 -20.43 -5.62
N ALA A 60 2.86 -21.65 -5.88
CA ALA A 60 2.07 -22.85 -5.59
C ALA A 60 1.73 -22.92 -4.08
N GLN A 61 2.73 -22.77 -3.19
CA GLN A 61 2.50 -22.74 -1.74
C GLN A 61 1.52 -21.65 -1.33
N LYS A 62 1.69 -20.43 -1.86
CA LYS A 62 0.76 -19.32 -1.62
C LYS A 62 -0.67 -19.67 -2.04
N ALA A 63 -0.85 -20.30 -3.19
CA ALA A 63 -2.15 -20.73 -3.67
C ALA A 63 -2.80 -21.76 -2.72
N PHE A 64 -2.02 -22.64 -2.11
CA PHE A 64 -2.51 -23.59 -1.11
C PHE A 64 -2.89 -22.88 0.19
N ASP A 65 -2.02 -22.02 0.72
CA ASP A 65 -2.24 -21.30 1.98
C ASP A 65 -3.47 -20.37 1.92
N GLU A 66 -3.65 -19.65 0.81
CA GLU A 66 -4.81 -18.75 0.62
C GLU A 66 -6.10 -19.53 0.41
N SER A 67 -6.03 -20.70 -0.23
CA SER A 67 -7.19 -21.59 -0.38
C SER A 67 -7.71 -22.07 0.97
N SER A 68 -6.83 -22.32 1.94
CA SER A 68 -7.18 -22.79 3.28
C SER A 68 -7.86 -21.70 4.13
N LYS A 69 -7.66 -20.41 3.81
CA LYS A 69 -8.21 -19.27 4.58
C LYS A 69 -9.62 -18.86 4.16
N ASP A 70 -10.02 -19.14 2.92
CA ASP A 70 -11.32 -18.76 2.36
C ASP A 70 -12.44 -19.79 2.70
N CYS A 71 -12.20 -20.75 3.59
CA CYS A 71 -13.09 -21.89 3.81
C CYS A 71 -14.29 -21.59 4.72
N ASN A 72 -15.47 -21.47 4.11
CA ASN A 72 -16.71 -22.02 4.63
C ASN A 72 -17.17 -23.16 3.68
N LYS A 73 -17.29 -24.38 4.22
CA LYS A 73 -17.82 -25.66 3.65
C LYS A 73 -17.03 -26.37 2.52
N LYS A 74 -16.73 -27.66 2.78
CA LYS A 74 -16.19 -28.74 1.92
C LYS A 74 -16.57 -28.71 0.43
N ALA A 75 -17.77 -28.30 0.05
CA ALA A 75 -18.22 -28.25 -1.35
C ALA A 75 -17.44 -27.22 -2.19
N PHE A 76 -16.94 -26.15 -1.56
CA PHE A 76 -16.13 -25.13 -2.25
C PHE A 76 -14.68 -25.60 -2.45
N GLU A 77 -14.18 -26.43 -1.52
CA GLU A 77 -12.87 -27.06 -1.64
C GLU A 77 -12.84 -28.05 -2.83
N GLU A 78 -13.82 -28.92 -2.97
CA GLU A 78 -13.90 -29.88 -4.10
C GLU A 78 -13.97 -29.19 -5.48
N LEU A 79 -14.71 -28.08 -5.60
CA LEU A 79 -14.76 -27.26 -6.82
C LEU A 79 -13.45 -26.51 -7.11
N ASN A 80 -12.71 -26.11 -6.08
CA ASN A 80 -11.43 -25.42 -6.22
C ASN A 80 -10.29 -26.36 -6.57
N TYR A 81 -10.27 -27.55 -5.95
CA TYR A 81 -9.30 -28.60 -6.27
C TYR A 81 -9.51 -29.12 -7.69
N SER A 82 -10.76 -29.37 -8.12
CA SER A 82 -11.05 -29.83 -9.49
C SER A 82 -10.59 -28.88 -10.60
N ARG A 83 -10.61 -27.56 -10.37
CA ARG A 83 -10.13 -26.56 -11.35
C ARG A 83 -8.63 -26.43 -11.45
N LEU A 84 -7.90 -26.87 -10.42
CA LEU A 84 -6.45 -27.01 -10.49
C LEU A 84 -6.02 -28.39 -10.96
N ASN A 85 -6.85 -29.43 -10.84
CA ASN A 85 -6.45 -30.79 -11.19
C ASN A 85 -6.40 -31.04 -12.72
N SER A 86 -6.62 -30.02 -13.56
CA SER A 86 -6.56 -30.09 -15.02
C SER A 86 -5.95 -28.81 -15.59
N ALA A 87 -5.11 -28.93 -16.62
CA ALA A 87 -4.51 -27.79 -17.32
C ALA A 87 -5.54 -26.94 -18.12
N SER A 88 -6.72 -27.49 -18.41
CA SER A 88 -7.70 -26.85 -19.31
C SER A 88 -8.19 -25.46 -18.85
N ASN A 89 -8.44 -25.26 -17.56
CA ASN A 89 -8.87 -23.96 -17.04
C ASN A 89 -7.71 -22.96 -16.93
N PRO A 90 -6.54 -23.31 -16.35
CA PRO A 90 -5.35 -22.48 -16.39
C PRO A 90 -4.97 -22.01 -17.81
N ASP A 91 -4.95 -22.90 -18.80
CA ASP A 91 -4.60 -22.57 -20.19
C ASP A 91 -5.60 -21.57 -20.81
N ALA A 92 -6.89 -21.73 -20.53
CA ALA A 92 -7.92 -20.79 -20.97
C ALA A 92 -7.72 -19.39 -20.38
N ILE A 93 -7.31 -19.29 -19.11
CA ILE A 93 -7.00 -18.00 -18.47
C ILE A 93 -5.74 -17.38 -19.09
N LEU A 94 -4.68 -18.16 -19.33
CA LEU A 94 -3.46 -17.67 -19.98
C LEU A 94 -3.73 -17.17 -21.41
N ALA A 95 -4.57 -17.88 -22.16
CA ALA A 95 -5.00 -17.48 -23.50
C ALA A 95 -5.80 -16.17 -23.47
N LEU A 96 -6.70 -16.00 -22.48
CA LEU A 96 -7.44 -14.76 -22.29
C LEU A 96 -6.53 -13.57 -21.98
N LEU A 97 -5.56 -13.74 -21.08
CA LEU A 97 -4.58 -12.70 -20.76
C LEU A 97 -3.76 -12.32 -22.00
N SER A 98 -3.35 -13.30 -22.80
CA SER A 98 -2.62 -13.07 -24.05
C SER A 98 -3.49 -12.32 -25.09
N SER A 99 -4.80 -12.62 -25.15
CA SER A 99 -5.74 -12.01 -26.09
C SER A 99 -5.95 -10.50 -25.90
N VAL A 100 -5.66 -9.98 -24.70
CA VAL A 100 -5.71 -8.54 -24.41
C VAL A 100 -4.34 -7.86 -24.55
N GLY A 101 -3.36 -8.56 -25.12
CA GLY A 101 -2.05 -8.02 -25.48
C GLY A 101 -1.01 -8.04 -24.36
N LEU A 102 -1.21 -8.83 -23.29
CA LEU A 102 -0.20 -8.98 -22.25
C LEU A 102 0.96 -9.85 -22.73
N SER A 103 2.20 -9.44 -22.39
CA SER A 103 3.38 -10.22 -22.72
C SER A 103 3.49 -11.46 -21.83
N ARG A 104 4.27 -12.47 -22.25
CA ARG A 104 4.57 -13.64 -21.39
C ARG A 104 5.19 -13.23 -20.05
N ALA A 105 6.01 -12.19 -20.04
CA ALA A 105 6.63 -11.67 -18.82
C ALA A 105 5.59 -11.03 -17.88
N ASP A 106 4.65 -10.26 -18.41
CA ASP A 106 3.55 -9.69 -17.61
C ASP A 106 2.70 -10.79 -17.00
N ILE A 107 2.31 -11.79 -17.79
CA ILE A 107 1.52 -12.93 -17.35
C ILE A 107 2.25 -13.70 -16.24
N ALA A 108 3.54 -13.98 -16.42
CA ALA A 108 4.35 -14.63 -15.40
C ALA A 108 4.38 -13.83 -14.09
N GLY A 109 4.55 -12.51 -14.17
CA GLY A 109 4.53 -11.61 -13.03
C GLY A 109 3.18 -11.59 -12.30
N ILE A 110 2.07 -11.57 -13.03
CA ILE A 110 0.71 -11.59 -12.48
C ILE A 110 0.43 -12.93 -11.79
N VAL A 111 0.75 -14.05 -12.43
CA VAL A 111 0.54 -15.38 -11.86
C VAL A 111 1.42 -15.60 -10.62
N ALA A 112 2.66 -15.10 -10.63
CA ALA A 112 3.52 -15.11 -9.44
C ALA A 112 2.94 -14.26 -8.31
N ALA A 113 2.31 -13.13 -8.64
CA ALA A 113 1.68 -12.23 -7.67
C ALA A 113 0.38 -12.81 -7.10
N ASP A 114 -0.48 -13.41 -7.92
CA ASP A 114 -1.76 -14.01 -7.54
C ASP A 114 -2.06 -15.29 -8.36
N PRO A 115 -1.57 -16.46 -7.91
CA PRO A 115 -1.75 -17.73 -8.61
C PRO A 115 -3.21 -18.22 -8.59
N LEU A 116 -4.07 -17.66 -7.73
CA LEU A 116 -5.49 -18.00 -7.69
C LEU A 116 -6.25 -17.52 -8.94
N LEU A 117 -5.67 -16.61 -9.73
CA LEU A 117 -6.18 -16.24 -11.05
C LEU A 117 -6.45 -17.47 -11.93
N LEU A 118 -5.54 -18.45 -11.91
CA LEU A 118 -5.63 -19.66 -12.74
C LEU A 118 -6.82 -20.56 -12.37
N ARG A 119 -7.42 -20.37 -11.19
CA ARG A 119 -8.63 -21.08 -10.73
C ARG A 119 -9.92 -20.40 -11.17
N SER A 120 -9.81 -19.16 -11.64
CA SER A 120 -10.97 -18.35 -11.96
C SER A 120 -11.64 -18.87 -13.22
N SER A 121 -12.96 -18.70 -13.31
CA SER A 121 -13.71 -19.10 -14.51
C SER A 121 -13.36 -18.15 -15.65
N ALA A 122 -12.79 -18.69 -16.74
CA ALA A 122 -12.51 -17.95 -17.97
C ALA A 122 -13.76 -17.22 -18.49
N LYS A 123 -14.95 -17.82 -18.33
CA LYS A 123 -16.25 -17.23 -18.72
C LYS A 123 -16.58 -15.96 -17.93
N ASN A 124 -16.12 -15.85 -16.68
CA ASN A 124 -16.39 -14.69 -15.83
C ASN A 124 -15.30 -13.62 -15.98
N VAL A 125 -14.04 -14.06 -16.07
CA VAL A 125 -12.88 -13.17 -16.15
C VAL A 125 -12.78 -12.51 -17.52
N GLY A 126 -13.04 -13.26 -18.61
CA GLY A 126 -12.90 -12.78 -19.98
C GLY A 126 -13.67 -11.48 -20.26
N PRO A 127 -15.00 -11.42 -20.03
CA PRO A 127 -15.77 -10.19 -20.26
C PRO A 127 -15.28 -9.01 -19.43
N ARG A 128 -14.89 -9.23 -18.16
CA ARG A 128 -14.40 -8.17 -17.27
C ARG A 128 -13.04 -7.64 -17.72
N LEU A 129 -12.16 -8.53 -18.19
CA LEU A 129 -10.84 -8.19 -18.70
C LEU A 129 -10.95 -7.38 -20.00
N LEU A 130 -11.85 -7.77 -20.90
CA LEU A 130 -12.14 -7.00 -22.12
C LEU A 130 -12.75 -5.64 -21.79
N ALA A 131 -13.66 -5.57 -20.83
CA ALA A 131 -14.28 -4.31 -20.40
C ALA A 131 -13.27 -3.30 -19.82
N LEU A 132 -12.17 -3.75 -19.21
CA LEU A 132 -11.06 -2.86 -18.82
C LEU A 132 -10.44 -2.12 -20.02
N ARG A 133 -10.36 -2.77 -21.18
CA ARG A 133 -9.87 -2.14 -22.41
C ARG A 133 -10.99 -1.33 -23.07
N ASP A 134 -12.14 -1.95 -23.26
CA ASP A 134 -13.19 -1.45 -24.15
C ASP A 134 -14.02 -0.33 -23.50
N CYS A 135 -14.23 -0.37 -22.17
CA CYS A 135 -14.99 0.65 -21.44
C CYS A 135 -14.07 1.71 -20.80
N LEU A 136 -12.98 1.29 -20.17
CA LEU A 136 -12.06 2.20 -19.48
C LEU A 136 -10.91 2.72 -20.36
N GLY A 137 -10.74 2.19 -21.56
CA GLY A 137 -9.64 2.58 -22.47
C GLY A 137 -8.26 2.21 -21.96
N LEU A 138 -8.13 1.24 -21.05
CA LEU A 138 -6.83 0.87 -20.49
C LEU A 138 -5.95 0.16 -21.52
N SER A 139 -4.70 0.63 -21.63
CA SER A 139 -3.66 -0.04 -22.43
C SER A 139 -3.21 -1.36 -21.79
N ALA A 140 -2.61 -2.26 -22.58
CA ALA A 140 -2.09 -3.53 -22.07
C ALA A 140 -1.13 -3.37 -20.87
N PRO A 141 -0.17 -2.40 -20.85
CA PRO A 141 0.66 -2.15 -19.67
C PRO A 141 -0.14 -1.70 -18.43
N GLN A 142 -1.20 -0.92 -18.62
CA GLN A 142 -2.06 -0.48 -17.51
C GLN A 142 -2.89 -1.65 -16.96
N ILE A 143 -3.42 -2.51 -17.84
CA ILE A 143 -4.11 -3.74 -17.45
C ILE A 143 -3.16 -4.65 -16.67
N ALA A 144 -1.93 -4.86 -17.16
CA ALA A 144 -0.93 -5.67 -16.45
C ALA A 144 -0.66 -5.15 -15.04
N ARG A 145 -0.44 -3.84 -14.90
CA ARG A 145 -0.20 -3.18 -13.60
C ARG A 145 -1.40 -3.24 -12.66
N PHE A 146 -2.61 -3.18 -13.20
CA PHE A 146 -3.83 -3.40 -12.41
C PHE A 146 -3.92 -4.83 -11.90
N LEU A 147 -3.67 -5.83 -12.75
CA LEU A 147 -3.76 -7.24 -12.35
C LEU A 147 -2.77 -7.62 -11.25
N LEU A 148 -1.60 -6.96 -11.17
CA LEU A 148 -0.65 -7.15 -10.06
C LEU A 148 -1.24 -6.82 -8.67
N VAL A 149 -2.28 -5.98 -8.60
CA VAL A 149 -2.90 -5.56 -7.32
C VAL A 149 -4.41 -5.80 -7.25
N GLY A 150 -5.05 -6.12 -8.38
CA GLY A 150 -6.49 -6.13 -8.56
C GLY A 150 -7.07 -7.45 -9.06
N THR A 151 -6.25 -8.49 -9.23
CA THR A 151 -6.70 -9.82 -9.70
C THR A 151 -7.88 -10.35 -8.90
N ARG A 152 -7.80 -10.34 -7.56
CA ARG A 152 -8.90 -10.77 -6.69
C ARG A 152 -10.21 -10.02 -6.95
N ALA A 153 -10.15 -8.72 -7.23
CA ALA A 153 -11.33 -7.91 -7.54
C ALA A 153 -11.90 -8.29 -8.90
N LEU A 154 -11.06 -8.38 -9.94
CA LEU A 154 -11.46 -8.81 -11.28
C LEU A 154 -12.20 -10.15 -11.25
N CYS A 155 -11.73 -11.09 -10.44
CA CYS A 155 -12.32 -12.43 -10.36
C CYS A 155 -13.67 -12.45 -9.62
N ARG A 156 -13.93 -11.50 -8.71
CA ARG A 156 -15.10 -11.54 -7.82
C ARG A 156 -16.23 -10.60 -8.20
N CYS A 157 -15.95 -9.41 -8.70
CA CYS A 157 -16.96 -8.39 -8.97
C CYS A 157 -16.79 -7.75 -10.34
N ASP A 158 -17.81 -6.99 -10.76
CA ASP A 158 -17.64 -6.03 -11.84
C ASP A 158 -16.81 -4.85 -11.34
N VAL A 159 -15.62 -4.70 -11.92
CA VAL A 159 -14.62 -3.72 -11.50
C VAL A 159 -14.74 -2.41 -12.26
N VAL A 160 -15.43 -2.37 -13.40
CA VAL A 160 -15.45 -1.18 -14.27
C VAL A 160 -16.10 0.01 -13.56
N PRO A 161 -17.34 -0.07 -13.02
CA PRO A 161 -17.97 1.07 -12.34
C PRO A 161 -17.16 1.56 -11.14
N LYS A 162 -16.50 0.63 -10.43
CA LYS A 162 -15.67 0.95 -9.27
C LYS A 162 -14.39 1.67 -9.68
N LEU A 163 -13.75 1.23 -10.76
CA LEU A 163 -12.57 1.89 -11.30
C LEU A 163 -12.93 3.27 -11.84
N GLU A 164 -14.05 3.44 -12.55
CA GLU A 164 -14.53 4.76 -12.99
C GLU A 164 -14.70 5.71 -11.82
N PHE A 165 -15.41 5.25 -10.77
CA PHE A 165 -15.58 6.01 -9.53
C PHE A 165 -14.25 6.43 -8.92
N PHE A 166 -13.32 5.49 -8.73
CA PHE A 166 -12.04 5.79 -8.07
C PHE A 166 -11.08 6.60 -8.96
N ILE A 167 -11.12 6.44 -10.29
CA ILE A 167 -10.37 7.29 -11.22
C ILE A 167 -10.85 8.74 -11.09
N SER A 168 -12.16 8.95 -11.06
CA SER A 168 -12.75 10.28 -10.83
C SER A 168 -12.37 10.84 -9.46
N PHE A 169 -12.53 10.03 -8.41
CA PHE A 169 -12.27 10.42 -7.02
C PHE A 169 -10.79 10.78 -6.74
N TYR A 170 -9.84 9.96 -7.23
CA TYR A 170 -8.41 10.21 -7.06
C TYR A 170 -7.80 11.10 -8.15
N GLY A 171 -8.51 11.30 -9.27
CA GLY A 171 -8.12 12.10 -10.42
C GLY A 171 -7.18 11.40 -11.41
N SER A 172 -6.80 10.14 -11.19
CA SER A 172 -6.02 9.35 -12.16
C SER A 172 -6.00 7.87 -11.81
N PHE A 173 -5.93 7.01 -12.82
CA PHE A 173 -5.74 5.57 -12.67
C PHE A 173 -4.48 5.21 -11.88
N GLU A 174 -3.40 5.97 -12.06
CA GLU A 174 -2.14 5.79 -11.34
C GLU A 174 -2.29 5.90 -9.82
N ARG A 175 -3.08 6.88 -9.37
CA ARG A 175 -3.38 7.05 -7.95
C ARG A 175 -4.30 5.96 -7.41
N VAL A 176 -5.21 5.42 -8.24
CA VAL A 176 -6.00 4.23 -7.90
C VAL A 176 -5.09 3.03 -7.62
N LEU A 177 -4.11 2.77 -8.48
CA LEU A 177 -3.15 1.66 -8.26
C LEU A 177 -2.35 1.83 -6.96
N VAL A 178 -1.94 3.06 -6.63
CA VAL A 178 -1.27 3.36 -5.34
C VAL A 178 -2.19 3.05 -4.15
N ALA A 179 -3.47 3.41 -4.23
CA ALA A 179 -4.44 3.10 -3.18
C ALA A 179 -4.67 1.57 -3.06
N MET A 180 -4.87 0.88 -4.18
CA MET A 180 -5.08 -0.56 -4.23
C MET A 180 -3.90 -1.36 -3.66
N LYS A 181 -2.66 -0.93 -3.94
CA LYS A 181 -1.46 -1.56 -3.39
C LYS A 181 -1.42 -1.50 -1.85
N ARG A 182 -2.02 -0.46 -1.25
CA ARG A 182 -2.12 -0.30 0.21
C ARG A 182 -3.35 -0.98 0.81
N ASN A 183 -4.41 -1.12 0.02
CA ASN A 183 -5.64 -1.78 0.41
C ASN A 183 -6.27 -2.50 -0.79
N ASN A 184 -6.03 -3.81 -0.88
CA ASN A 184 -6.55 -4.66 -1.95
C ASN A 184 -8.08 -4.88 -1.85
N SER A 185 -8.72 -4.48 -0.74
CA SER A 185 -10.17 -4.62 -0.54
C SER A 185 -10.97 -3.45 -1.12
N ILE A 186 -10.33 -2.37 -1.58
CA ILE A 186 -11.01 -1.14 -2.02
C ILE A 186 -12.03 -1.38 -3.14
N LEU A 187 -11.74 -2.28 -4.09
CA LEU A 187 -12.67 -2.66 -5.16
C LEU A 187 -13.62 -3.80 -4.77
N LEU A 188 -13.38 -4.46 -3.64
CA LEU A 188 -14.28 -5.48 -3.10
C LEU A 188 -15.38 -4.85 -2.25
N SER A 189 -15.08 -3.73 -1.58
CA SER A 189 -16.04 -2.96 -0.80
C SER A 189 -17.21 -2.44 -1.64
N ASP A 190 -18.37 -2.37 -1.02
CA ASP A 190 -19.60 -1.84 -1.61
C ASP A 190 -19.52 -0.31 -1.73
N LEU A 191 -19.78 0.23 -2.93
CA LEU A 191 -19.66 1.67 -3.17
C LEU A 191 -20.72 2.44 -2.37
N GLU A 192 -22.00 2.05 -2.49
CA GLU A 192 -23.15 2.78 -1.94
C GLU A 192 -23.27 2.62 -0.42
N ARG A 193 -22.94 1.44 0.11
CA ARG A 193 -23.14 1.10 1.53
C ARG A 193 -21.93 1.39 2.41
N VAL A 194 -20.73 1.48 1.82
CA VAL A 194 -19.48 1.63 2.59
C VAL A 194 -18.68 2.83 2.12
N ILE A 195 -18.29 2.88 0.84
CA ILE A 195 -17.37 3.93 0.35
C ILE A 195 -18.02 5.31 0.41
N GLU A 196 -19.22 5.46 -0.15
CA GLU A 196 -19.93 6.73 -0.24
C GLU A 196 -20.33 7.29 1.15
N PRO A 197 -20.89 6.50 2.08
CA PRO A 197 -21.16 6.98 3.44
C PRO A 197 -19.91 7.46 4.17
N ASN A 198 -18.77 6.77 3.99
CA ASN A 198 -17.49 7.18 4.58
C ASN A 198 -17.00 8.51 3.99
N ILE A 199 -17.11 8.69 2.67
CA ILE A 199 -16.80 9.97 2.02
C ILE A 199 -17.74 11.07 2.53
N ALA A 200 -19.04 10.80 2.60
CA ALA A 200 -20.04 11.77 3.07
C ALA A 200 -19.78 12.20 4.51
N LEU A 201 -19.48 11.27 5.41
CA LEU A 201 -19.12 11.56 6.80
C LEU A 201 -17.86 12.43 6.89
N LEU A 202 -16.81 12.11 6.14
CA LEU A 202 -15.58 12.91 6.12
C LEU A 202 -15.83 14.31 5.54
N ARG A 203 -16.74 14.46 4.57
CA ARG A 203 -17.19 15.77 4.08
C ARG A 203 -17.96 16.56 5.14
N GLN A 204 -18.83 15.92 5.91
CA GLN A 204 -19.51 16.53 7.06
C GLN A 204 -18.52 16.97 8.15
N CYS A 205 -17.32 16.39 8.17
CA CYS A 205 -16.23 16.83 9.03
C CYS A 205 -15.45 18.04 8.47
N GLY A 206 -15.90 18.65 7.37
CA GLY A 206 -15.26 19.82 6.76
C GLY A 206 -14.14 19.50 5.78
N LEU A 207 -13.93 18.23 5.40
CA LEU A 207 -12.92 17.84 4.43
C LEU A 207 -13.43 17.99 2.99
N SER A 208 -12.63 18.63 2.13
CA SER A 208 -12.94 18.65 0.69
C SER A 208 -12.72 17.27 0.07
N VAL A 209 -13.35 16.99 -1.08
CA VAL A 209 -13.13 15.72 -1.82
C VAL A 209 -11.64 15.50 -2.12
N ARG A 210 -10.92 16.57 -2.49
CA ARG A 210 -9.47 16.52 -2.73
C ARG A 210 -8.70 16.11 -1.48
N ASP A 211 -9.10 16.61 -0.32
CA ASP A 211 -8.47 16.28 0.95
C ASP A 211 -8.70 14.84 1.35
N ILE A 212 -9.93 14.36 1.19
CA ILE A 212 -10.29 12.97 1.47
C ILE A 212 -9.52 12.05 0.52
N ALA A 213 -9.46 12.35 -0.77
CA ALA A 213 -8.66 11.60 -1.72
C ALA A 213 -7.17 11.57 -1.31
N GLN A 214 -6.60 12.70 -0.90
CA GLN A 214 -5.19 12.75 -0.46
C GLN A 214 -4.94 11.98 0.85
N LEU A 215 -5.89 12.03 1.79
CA LEU A 215 -5.90 11.29 3.04
C LEU A 215 -5.94 9.78 2.77
N CYS A 216 -6.91 9.35 1.97
CA CYS A 216 -7.18 7.94 1.65
C CYS A 216 -6.14 7.32 0.72
N LEU A 217 -5.36 8.13 -0.02
CA LEU A 217 -4.17 7.60 -0.67
C LEU A 217 -3.16 7.08 0.34
N ARG A 218 -2.96 7.78 1.47
CA ARG A 218 -2.03 7.35 2.53
C ARG A 218 -2.63 6.26 3.40
N ASN A 219 -3.92 6.38 3.73
CA ASN A 219 -4.65 5.37 4.47
C ASN A 219 -5.93 4.93 3.76
N ALA A 220 -5.78 4.01 2.81
CA ALA A 220 -6.89 3.53 1.99
C ALA A 220 -7.95 2.73 2.76
N TRP A 221 -7.68 2.38 4.02
CA TRP A 221 -8.60 1.63 4.88
C TRP A 221 -9.75 2.49 5.41
N LEU A 222 -9.55 3.81 5.49
CA LEU A 222 -10.61 4.74 5.93
C LEU A 222 -11.86 4.69 5.04
N LEU A 223 -11.71 4.37 3.74
CA LEU A 223 -12.85 4.24 2.85
C LEU A 223 -13.56 2.89 2.98
N THR A 224 -12.84 1.84 3.36
CA THR A 224 -13.36 0.45 3.38
C THR A 224 -13.79 -0.02 4.76
N PHE A 225 -13.51 0.75 5.81
CA PHE A 225 -14.02 0.45 7.15
C PHE A 225 -15.54 0.50 7.19
N ASN A 226 -16.12 -0.28 8.10
CA ASN A 226 -17.53 -0.12 8.46
C ASN A 226 -17.80 1.36 8.82
N PRO A 227 -18.87 1.99 8.29
CA PRO A 227 -19.19 3.38 8.58
C PRO A 227 -19.24 3.74 10.07
N GLU A 228 -19.72 2.85 10.93
CA GLU A 228 -19.74 3.06 12.39
C GLU A 228 -18.33 3.17 12.98
N ARG A 229 -17.37 2.40 12.45
CA ARG A 229 -15.96 2.51 12.86
C ARG A 229 -15.37 3.86 12.45
N VAL A 230 -15.75 4.40 11.28
CA VAL A 230 -15.28 5.72 10.83
C VAL A 230 -15.88 6.82 11.70
N LYS A 231 -17.16 6.72 12.08
CA LYS A 231 -17.79 7.62 13.05
C LYS A 231 -17.06 7.60 14.39
N GLU A 232 -16.73 6.42 14.90
CA GLU A 232 -15.97 6.29 16.13
C GLU A 232 -14.56 6.91 16.02
N ILE A 233 -13.87 6.76 14.88
CA ILE A 233 -12.57 7.41 14.64
C ILE A 233 -12.72 8.94 14.69
N VAL A 234 -13.78 9.49 14.09
CA VAL A 234 -14.06 10.93 14.11
C VAL A 234 -14.29 11.41 15.54
N LEU A 235 -15.15 10.73 16.30
CA LEU A 235 -15.44 11.09 17.70
C LEU A 235 -14.18 11.06 18.57
N ARG A 236 -13.38 9.99 18.47
CA ARG A 236 -12.09 9.88 19.18
C ARG A 236 -11.10 10.98 18.79
N THR A 237 -11.15 11.46 17.55
CA THR A 237 -10.28 12.55 17.09
C THR A 237 -10.69 13.87 17.75
N GLU A 238 -11.99 14.11 17.92
CA GLU A 238 -12.53 15.29 18.59
C GLU A 238 -12.23 15.27 20.10
N GLU A 239 -12.33 14.10 20.75
CA GLU A 239 -11.98 13.90 22.16
C GLU A 239 -10.51 14.26 22.46
N LEU A 240 -9.62 14.12 21.47
CA LEU A 240 -8.20 14.51 21.57
C LEU A 240 -7.94 16.00 21.29
N VAL A 241 -8.99 16.83 21.40
CA VAL A 241 -8.95 18.30 21.27
C VAL A 241 -8.47 18.77 19.89
N VAL A 242 -8.68 17.94 18.85
CA VAL A 242 -8.44 18.35 17.46
C VAL A 242 -9.77 18.75 16.83
N HIS A 243 -10.05 20.06 16.85
CA HIS A 243 -11.26 20.58 16.23
C HIS A 243 -11.25 20.36 14.70
N ARG A 244 -12.43 20.12 14.11
CA ARG A 244 -12.60 19.87 12.65
C ARG A 244 -12.02 20.98 11.77
N SER A 245 -12.09 22.23 12.23
CA SER A 245 -11.55 23.40 11.53
C SER A 245 -10.02 23.48 11.57
N SER A 246 -9.35 22.67 12.39
CA SER A 246 -7.90 22.64 12.48
C SER A 246 -7.29 22.00 11.24
N GLY A 247 -6.22 22.59 10.70
CA GLY A 247 -5.39 21.97 9.67
C GLY A 247 -4.81 20.61 10.10
N MET A 248 -4.77 20.33 11.40
CA MET A 248 -4.30 19.07 11.98
C MET A 248 -5.34 17.95 11.95
N PHE A 249 -6.61 18.23 11.69
CA PHE A 249 -7.69 17.24 11.76
C PHE A 249 -7.46 16.05 10.82
N LYS A 250 -7.00 16.29 9.59
CA LYS A 250 -6.63 15.24 8.62
C LYS A 250 -5.51 14.34 9.14
N SER A 251 -4.48 14.94 9.72
CA SER A 251 -3.35 14.22 10.31
C SER A 251 -3.78 13.41 11.53
N ALA A 252 -4.69 13.95 12.33
CA ALA A 252 -5.25 13.27 13.49
C ALA A 252 -6.08 12.05 13.09
N LEU A 253 -7.02 12.21 12.14
CA LEU A 253 -7.78 11.09 11.58
C LEU A 253 -6.86 9.98 11.08
N THR A 254 -5.80 10.33 10.37
CA THR A 254 -4.82 9.35 9.87
C THR A 254 -4.16 8.60 11.03
N ALA A 255 -3.68 9.30 12.06
CA ALA A 255 -3.01 8.67 13.19
C ALA A 255 -3.96 7.75 13.96
N ILE A 256 -5.16 8.24 14.30
CA ILE A 256 -6.14 7.51 15.13
C ILE A 256 -6.73 6.31 14.39
N SER A 257 -6.92 6.40 13.08
CA SER A 257 -7.43 5.28 12.28
C SER A 257 -6.55 4.03 12.29
N CYS A 258 -5.25 4.18 12.60
CA CYS A 258 -4.28 3.10 12.70
C CYS A 258 -4.10 2.57 14.13
N ILE A 259 -4.81 3.11 15.12
CA ILE A 259 -4.60 2.82 16.53
C ILE A 259 -5.89 2.25 17.13
N ASP A 260 -5.75 1.09 17.78
CA ASP A 260 -6.82 0.46 18.53
C ASP A 260 -7.23 1.38 19.70
N LYS A 261 -8.53 1.48 19.96
CA LYS A 261 -9.07 2.40 20.96
C LYS A 261 -8.47 2.17 22.34
N GLU A 262 -8.29 0.90 22.69
CA GLU A 262 -7.78 0.43 23.97
C GLU A 262 -6.32 0.85 24.21
N LYS A 263 -5.58 1.17 23.14
CA LYS A 263 -4.18 1.60 23.22
C LYS A 263 -4.01 3.10 23.43
N ILE A 264 -5.04 3.91 23.18
CA ILE A 264 -4.93 5.38 23.27
C ILE A 264 -4.73 5.82 24.71
N ALA A 265 -5.60 5.42 25.65
CA ALA A 265 -5.51 5.86 27.04
C ALA A 265 -4.19 5.43 27.74
N PRO A 266 -3.72 4.17 27.60
CA PRO A 266 -2.40 3.78 28.10
C PRO A 266 -1.27 4.63 27.51
N LYS A 267 -1.31 4.93 26.20
CA LYS A 267 -0.31 5.76 25.53
C LYS A 267 -0.28 7.19 26.05
N LEU A 268 -1.46 7.80 26.28
CA LEU A 268 -1.56 9.13 26.88
C LEU A 268 -1.00 9.14 28.31
N LYS A 269 -1.32 8.11 29.11
CA LYS A 269 -0.78 7.95 30.46
C LYS A 269 0.75 7.80 30.46
N PHE A 270 1.30 7.02 29.53
CA PHE A 270 2.74 6.88 29.33
C PHE A 270 3.38 8.25 29.04
N LEU A 271 2.86 8.99 28.05
CA LEU A 271 3.38 10.32 27.69
C LEU A 271 3.36 11.28 28.88
N ARG A 272 2.25 11.29 29.65
CA ARG A 272 2.08 12.11 30.85
C ARG A 272 3.18 11.83 31.88
N ILE A 273 3.43 10.56 32.20
CA ILE A 273 4.41 10.14 33.20
C ILE A 273 5.83 10.42 32.70
N SER A 274 6.15 10.04 31.46
CA SER A 274 7.50 10.19 30.90
C SER A 274 7.90 11.65 30.70
N LEU A 275 6.97 12.52 30.34
CA LEU A 275 7.19 13.96 30.16
C LEU A 275 6.89 14.78 31.42
N ARG A 276 6.46 14.14 32.52
CA ARG A 276 6.16 14.79 33.80
C ARG A 276 5.23 16.01 33.65
N CYS A 277 4.19 15.89 32.85
CA CYS A 277 3.27 16.98 32.53
C CYS A 277 1.81 16.63 32.90
N SER A 278 0.92 17.62 32.84
CA SER A 278 -0.50 17.47 33.11
C SER A 278 -1.25 16.79 31.95
N GLU A 279 -2.47 16.32 32.19
CA GLU A 279 -3.31 15.73 31.15
C GLU A 279 -3.63 16.71 30.01
N ASN A 280 -3.89 17.98 30.35
CA ASN A 280 -4.16 19.04 29.37
C ASN A 280 -2.94 19.33 28.49
N GLU A 281 -1.74 19.27 29.06
CA GLU A 281 -0.49 19.47 28.33
C GLU A 281 -0.21 18.32 27.35
N VAL A 282 -0.44 17.07 27.77
CA VAL A 282 -0.35 15.92 26.86
C VAL A 282 -1.39 16.03 25.75
N ALA A 283 -2.64 16.38 26.06
CA ALA A 283 -3.68 16.57 25.07
C ALA A 283 -3.29 17.66 24.05
N THR A 284 -2.70 18.76 24.51
CA THR A 284 -2.18 19.84 23.65
C THR A 284 -1.00 19.38 22.79
N ALA A 285 -0.11 18.55 23.32
CA ALA A 285 1.01 17.99 22.56
C ALA A 285 0.51 17.02 21.46
N VAL A 286 -0.46 16.16 21.80
CA VAL A 286 -1.11 15.23 20.85
C VAL A 286 -1.86 16.00 19.78
N SER A 287 -2.59 17.06 20.11
CA SER A 287 -3.34 17.83 19.12
C SER A 287 -2.43 18.54 18.11
N LYS A 288 -1.23 18.97 18.54
CA LYS A 288 -0.18 19.51 17.67
C LYS A 288 0.54 18.44 16.85
N MET A 289 0.67 17.21 17.36
CA MET A 289 1.28 16.10 16.62
C MET A 289 0.64 14.73 16.92
N PRO A 290 -0.49 14.41 16.28
CA PRO A 290 -1.25 13.19 16.59
C PRO A 290 -0.49 11.89 16.33
N CYS A 291 0.45 11.90 15.39
CA CYS A 291 1.25 10.73 15.05
C CYS A 291 2.15 10.25 16.19
N ILE A 292 2.34 11.02 17.28
CA ILE A 292 3.10 10.54 18.44
C ILE A 292 2.52 9.27 19.05
N LEU A 293 1.20 9.10 18.96
CA LEU A 293 0.50 7.95 19.49
C LEU A 293 0.86 6.65 18.76
N GLY A 294 1.36 6.75 17.52
CA GLY A 294 1.77 5.61 16.70
C GLY A 294 3.20 5.11 16.97
N TYR A 295 4.02 5.84 17.73
CA TYR A 295 5.37 5.39 18.08
C TYR A 295 5.36 4.37 19.23
N SER A 296 6.34 3.46 19.21
CA SER A 296 6.56 2.55 20.34
C SER A 296 6.99 3.32 21.59
N GLU A 297 6.63 2.80 22.77
CA GLU A 297 6.98 3.43 24.05
C GLU A 297 8.50 3.48 24.23
N ASP A 298 9.22 2.41 23.89
CA ASP A 298 10.68 2.35 23.96
C ASP A 298 11.35 3.42 23.09
N SER A 299 10.84 3.60 21.86
CA SER A 299 11.36 4.64 20.96
C SER A 299 11.12 6.04 21.52
N LEU A 300 9.98 6.28 22.16
CA LEU A 300 9.67 7.57 22.75
C LEU A 300 10.51 7.81 24.01
N LEU A 301 10.63 6.79 24.85
CA LEU A 301 11.39 6.86 26.11
C LEU A 301 12.87 7.17 25.84
N ARG A 302 13.51 6.47 24.89
CA ARG A 302 14.91 6.76 24.51
C ARG A 302 15.09 8.21 24.03
N LYS A 303 14.14 8.75 23.25
CA LYS A 303 14.18 10.16 22.82
C LYS A 303 14.01 11.12 23.99
N ILE A 304 13.06 10.85 24.88
CA ILE A 304 12.82 11.68 26.08
C ILE A 304 14.05 11.68 26.99
N GLN A 305 14.67 10.52 27.21
CA GLN A 305 15.90 10.41 28.00
C GLN A 305 17.07 11.13 27.33
N PHE A 306 17.21 11.04 26.01
CA PHE A 306 18.22 11.81 25.28
C PHE A 306 18.03 13.31 25.49
N PHE A 307 16.81 13.81 25.30
CA PHE A 307 16.52 15.23 25.48
C PHE A 307 16.76 15.72 26.91
N THR A 308 16.32 14.95 27.91
CA THR A 308 16.41 15.39 29.31
C THR A 308 17.79 15.18 29.91
N LYS A 309 18.43 14.01 29.69
CA LYS A 309 19.70 13.64 30.33
C LYS A 309 20.94 14.06 29.55
N VAL A 310 20.90 14.03 28.21
CA VAL A 310 22.08 14.32 27.37
C VAL A 310 22.06 15.77 26.91
N VAL A 311 20.93 16.21 26.35
CA VAL A 311 20.80 17.59 25.84
C VAL A 311 20.54 18.58 26.98
N GLY A 312 19.92 18.14 28.08
CA GLY A 312 19.56 19.00 29.21
C GLY A 312 18.31 19.86 28.97
N LEU A 313 17.36 19.36 28.18
CA LEU A 313 16.09 20.05 27.91
C LEU A 313 15.09 19.78 29.03
N GLU A 314 14.42 20.85 29.48
CA GLU A 314 13.28 20.75 30.38
C GLU A 314 12.12 19.97 29.73
N PRO A 315 11.41 19.10 30.48
CA PRO A 315 10.27 18.35 29.93
C PRO A 315 9.21 19.26 29.29
N GLN A 316 8.98 20.44 29.86
CA GLN A 316 8.05 21.43 29.31
C GLN A 316 8.42 21.88 27.90
N TYR A 317 9.72 22.07 27.63
CA TYR A 317 10.20 22.46 26.30
C TYR A 317 9.85 21.39 25.24
N ILE A 318 9.90 20.11 25.63
CA ILE A 318 9.60 18.96 24.78
C ILE A 318 8.08 18.88 24.51
N VAL A 319 7.27 19.02 25.57
CA VAL A 319 5.79 19.01 25.51
C VAL A 319 5.26 20.10 24.59
N GLU A 320 5.84 21.30 24.65
CA GLU A 320 5.46 22.41 23.76
C GLU A 320 5.83 22.16 22.29
N ARG A 321 6.81 21.27 22.03
CA ARG A 321 7.41 21.00 20.72
C ARG A 321 7.43 19.49 20.42
N PRO A 322 6.26 18.84 20.38
CA PRO A 322 6.17 17.38 20.25
C PRO A 322 6.85 16.86 18.98
N VAL A 323 6.98 17.70 17.93
CA VAL A 323 7.72 17.39 16.69
C VAL A 323 9.14 16.86 16.91
N LEU A 324 9.78 17.21 18.02
CA LEU A 324 11.09 16.66 18.38
C LEU A 324 11.08 15.13 18.51
N LEU A 325 9.98 14.57 19.05
CA LEU A 325 9.79 13.13 19.19
C LEU A 325 9.58 12.43 17.83
N GLY A 326 9.31 13.19 16.76
CA GLY A 326 9.13 12.67 15.41
C GLY A 326 10.43 12.45 14.64
N TYR A 327 11.55 13.05 15.06
CA TYR A 327 12.83 12.86 14.38
C TYR A 327 13.52 11.54 14.77
N SER A 328 14.37 11.01 13.88
CA SER A 328 15.19 9.84 14.19
C SER A 328 16.24 10.22 15.24
N LEU A 329 16.31 9.41 16.30
CA LEU A 329 17.27 9.63 17.38
C LEU A 329 18.69 9.42 16.84
N GLU A 330 18.92 8.27 16.21
CA GLU A 330 20.22 7.77 15.78
C GLU A 330 20.71 8.48 14.52
N LYS A 331 19.83 8.74 13.55
CA LYS A 331 20.24 9.29 12.23
C LYS A 331 20.23 10.81 12.16
N ARG A 332 19.62 11.48 13.14
CA ARG A 332 19.44 12.95 13.10
C ARG A 332 19.73 13.64 14.42
N LEU A 333 19.09 13.24 15.52
CA LEU A 333 19.19 14.01 16.76
C LEU A 333 20.57 13.90 17.42
N VAL A 334 21.07 12.67 17.58
CA VAL A 334 22.38 12.39 18.18
C VAL A 334 23.53 12.94 17.31
N PRO A 335 23.63 12.64 16.00
CA PRO A 335 24.75 13.14 15.19
C PRO A 335 24.85 14.66 15.18
N ARG A 336 23.71 15.36 15.10
CA ARG A 336 23.69 16.83 15.10
C ARG A 336 24.06 17.41 16.45
N HIS A 337 23.65 16.77 17.55
CA HIS A 337 24.06 17.18 18.89
C HIS A 337 25.58 17.04 19.06
N CYS A 338 26.16 15.91 18.64
CA CYS A 338 27.60 15.67 18.72
C CYS A 338 28.40 16.70 17.91
N VAL A 339 27.99 17.00 16.66
CA VAL A 339 28.64 18.03 15.84
C VAL A 339 28.64 19.38 16.55
N VAL A 340 27.50 19.82 17.09
CA VAL A 340 27.44 21.10 17.82
C VAL A 340 28.32 21.09 19.08
N LYS A 341 28.37 19.98 19.82
CA LYS A 341 29.26 19.84 20.99
C LYS A 341 30.75 19.89 20.60
N MET A 342 31.14 19.25 19.50
CA MET A 342 32.51 19.31 18.98
C MET A 342 32.90 20.74 18.57
N LEU A 343 31.99 21.44 17.88
CA LEU A 343 32.20 22.83 17.48
C LEU A 343 32.33 23.75 18.70
N GLN A 344 31.47 23.58 19.71
CA GLN A 344 31.55 24.33 20.97
C GLN A 344 32.88 24.09 21.71
N ALA A 345 33.36 22.85 21.76
CA ALA A 345 34.65 22.51 22.35
C ALA A 345 35.85 23.14 21.62
N LYS A 346 35.67 23.51 20.34
CA LYS A 346 36.64 24.25 19.53
C LYS A 346 36.43 25.78 19.56
N GLY A 347 35.49 26.27 20.37
CA GLY A 347 35.21 27.70 20.54
C GLY A 347 34.16 28.27 19.59
N PHE A 348 33.55 27.45 18.73
CA PHE A 348 32.47 27.89 17.84
C PHE A 348 31.12 27.84 18.57
N ASN A 349 30.60 29.00 18.97
CA ASN A 349 29.29 29.11 19.59
C ASN A 349 28.21 29.42 18.55
N SER A 350 27.28 28.49 18.35
CA SER A 350 26.05 28.75 17.60
C SER A 350 24.92 29.09 18.58
N ASN A 351 24.29 30.26 18.44
CA ASN A 351 23.11 30.66 19.23
C ASN A 351 21.80 29.96 18.74
N ILE A 352 21.92 28.74 18.22
CA ILE A 352 20.79 27.98 17.68
C ILE A 352 20.13 27.17 18.78
N SER A 353 18.81 27.30 18.91
CA SER A 353 18.07 26.41 19.82
C SER A 353 18.13 24.96 19.33
N PHE A 354 18.07 24.00 20.24
CA PHE A 354 18.04 22.59 19.88
C PHE A 354 16.86 22.25 18.95
N SER A 355 15.70 22.88 19.14
CA SER A 355 14.57 22.68 18.23
C SER A 355 14.85 23.16 16.80
N SER A 356 15.50 24.31 16.65
CA SER A 356 15.90 24.81 15.33
C SER A 356 16.92 23.88 14.68
N LEU A 357 17.91 23.39 15.44
CA LEU A 357 18.90 22.42 14.99
C LEU A 357 18.25 21.12 14.46
N ALA A 358 17.28 20.58 15.21
CA ALA A 358 16.57 19.36 14.84
C ALA A 358 15.71 19.54 13.56
N LYS A 359 15.19 20.75 13.34
CA LYS A 359 14.32 21.08 12.19
C LYS A 359 15.08 21.33 10.88
N LEU A 360 16.37 21.68 10.94
CA LEU A 360 17.14 22.03 9.74
C LEU A 360 17.11 20.92 8.69
N GLY A 361 16.97 21.32 7.42
CA GLY A 361 17.19 20.42 6.29
C GLY A 361 18.61 19.87 6.30
N GLU A 362 18.82 18.71 5.68
CA GLU A 362 20.16 18.10 5.63
C GLU A 362 21.18 19.00 4.94
N LYS A 363 20.79 19.61 3.81
CA LYS A 363 21.63 20.55 3.06
C LYS A 363 22.02 21.76 3.92
N ASP A 364 21.04 22.39 4.57
CA ASP A 364 21.27 23.57 5.40
C ASP A 364 22.11 23.26 6.64
N PHE A 365 21.92 22.08 7.23
CA PHE A 365 22.72 21.63 8.37
C PHE A 365 24.19 21.45 7.96
N ARG A 366 24.46 20.77 6.83
CA ARG A 366 25.83 20.58 6.32
C ARG A 366 26.50 21.91 6.04
N LEU A 367 25.85 22.79 5.28
CA LEU A 367 26.41 24.08 4.92
C LEU A 367 26.75 24.96 6.14
N LYS A 368 25.91 24.92 7.18
CA LYS A 368 26.06 25.79 8.37
C LYS A 368 26.90 25.22 9.50
N PHE A 369 27.07 23.90 9.58
CA PHE A 369 27.72 23.26 10.72
C PHE A 369 28.85 22.31 10.32
N ILE A 370 29.00 21.98 9.05
CA ILE A 370 30.04 21.07 8.56
C ILE A 370 30.93 21.84 7.59
N ASP A 371 30.41 22.23 6.43
CA ASP A 371 31.20 22.76 5.31
C ASP A 371 31.92 24.06 5.69
N CYS A 372 31.28 24.95 6.46
CA CYS A 372 31.89 26.20 6.93
C CYS A 372 32.94 26.02 8.04
N HIS A 373 33.10 24.80 8.55
CA HIS A 373 34.03 24.47 9.63
C HIS A 373 35.05 23.40 9.23
N GLU A 374 35.04 22.90 7.99
CA GLU A 374 35.92 21.80 7.56
C GLU A 374 37.41 22.19 7.68
N ASP A 375 37.77 23.43 7.33
CA ASP A 375 39.14 23.95 7.48
C ASP A 375 39.56 24.07 8.96
N SER A 376 38.61 24.36 9.85
CA SER A 376 38.86 24.56 11.28
C SER A 376 38.81 23.25 12.09
N VAL A 377 38.01 22.29 11.64
CA VAL A 377 37.77 20.99 12.27
C VAL A 377 37.81 19.91 11.17
N PRO A 378 39.02 19.53 10.70
CA PRO A 378 39.15 18.55 9.62
C PRO A 378 38.52 17.21 9.98
N GLY A 379 37.78 16.61 9.05
CA GLY A 379 37.16 15.29 9.23
C GLY A 379 35.77 15.34 9.90
N LEU A 380 35.23 16.53 10.18
CA LEU A 380 33.89 16.69 10.75
C LEU A 380 32.81 16.11 9.84
N ALA A 381 32.95 16.27 8.52
CA ALA A 381 32.04 15.65 7.54
C ALA A 381 32.05 14.12 7.59
N SER A 382 33.24 13.51 7.69
CA SER A 382 33.40 12.06 7.79
C SER A 382 32.83 11.53 9.10
N TYR A 383 33.12 12.21 10.22
CA TYR A 383 32.53 11.88 11.51
C TYR A 383 31.01 11.90 11.49
N TYR A 384 30.40 12.98 10.96
CA TYR A 384 28.95 13.10 10.90
C TYR A 384 28.32 12.01 10.01
N ALA A 385 28.96 11.66 8.90
CA ALA A 385 28.51 10.56 8.05
C ALA A 385 28.50 9.21 8.77
N SER A 386 29.58 8.88 9.50
CA SER A 386 29.67 7.67 10.31
C SER A 386 28.64 7.65 11.45
N ALA A 387 28.47 8.78 12.15
CA ALA A 387 27.47 8.91 13.21
C ALA A 387 26.04 8.71 12.67
N CYS A 388 25.71 9.25 11.49
CA CYS A 388 24.44 9.01 10.82
C CYS A 388 24.23 7.55 10.38
N ALA A 389 25.31 6.79 10.16
CA ALA A 389 25.27 5.36 9.84
C ALA A 389 25.06 4.48 11.08
N GLY A 390 25.26 5.02 12.29
CA GLY A 390 25.07 4.32 13.56
C GLY A 390 26.34 4.17 14.39
N ASP A 391 27.49 4.60 13.87
CA ASP A 391 28.79 4.52 14.56
C ASP A 391 28.99 5.74 15.47
N VAL A 392 28.18 5.84 16.52
CA VAL A 392 28.31 6.92 17.51
C VAL A 392 29.20 6.47 18.68
N PRO A 393 30.21 7.26 19.09
CA PRO A 393 31.05 6.96 20.25
C PRO A 393 30.25 6.73 21.53
N SER A 394 30.78 5.87 22.41
CA SER A 394 30.12 5.35 23.63
C SER A 394 29.65 6.41 24.63
N GLU A 395 30.12 7.66 24.55
CA GLU A 395 29.75 8.75 25.47
C GLU A 395 28.29 9.21 25.35
N VAL A 396 27.57 8.82 24.29
CA VAL A 396 26.14 9.16 24.07
C VAL A 396 25.23 7.93 24.14
N GLN A 397 25.77 6.75 24.47
CA GLN A 397 24.96 5.54 24.62
C GLN A 397 24.15 5.62 25.92
N LEU A 398 22.89 6.04 25.79
CA LEU A 398 21.87 5.82 26.81
C LEU A 398 21.85 4.32 27.11
N SER A 399 22.19 3.94 28.34
CA SER A 399 22.21 2.56 28.81
C SER A 399 20.86 1.91 28.48
N SER A 400 20.94 0.85 27.68
CA SER A 400 19.83 0.06 27.12
C SER A 400 18.81 -0.39 28.16
#